data_AF-A0ABD0N5I4-F1
#
_entry.id   AF-A0ABD0N5I4-F1
#
_cell.length_a   1.000
_cell.length_b   1.000
_cell.length_c   1.000
_cell.angle_alpha   90.00
_cell.angle_beta   90.00
_cell.angle_gamma   90.00
#
_symmetry.space_group_name_H-M   'P 1'
#
loop_
_entity.id
_entity.type
_entity.pdbx_description
1 polymer ?
#
loop_
_entity_poly.entity_id
_entity_poly.type
_entity_poly.pdbx_seq_one_letter_code
_entity_poly.pdbx_strand_id
1 'polypeptide(L)' 'VLCNGPGTCVPLCFAGLLLGVLGLKRVLIVYVESICRVETLSLSGKILYYFSDYFFVQWAPLKDKYPKAIFLGRLV' A
#
# COMPACT_ATOMS: atom_id res chain seq x y z
N VAL A 1 4.00 9.92 -0.79
CA VAL A 1 2.58 9.71 -1.11
C VAL A 1 2.03 8.73 -0.10
N LEU A 2 1.13 9.19 0.76
CA LEU A 2 0.36 8.33 1.66
C LEU A 2 -1.00 8.11 1.00
N CYS A 3 -1.42 6.85 0.88
CA CYS A 3 -2.70 6.53 0.26
C CYS A 3 -3.35 5.31 0.91
N ASN A 4 -4.67 5.34 0.97
CA ASN A 4 -5.52 4.24 1.40
C ASN A 4 -6.54 3.93 0.29
N GLY A 5 -7.04 2.69 0.22
CA GLY A 5 -7.82 2.19 -0.91
C GLY A 5 -9.07 3.03 -1.24
N PRO A 6 -9.08 3.70 -2.41
CA PRO A 6 -9.79 3.23 -3.61
C PRO A 6 -8.89 3.20 -4.87
N GLY A 7 -9.36 2.61 -5.97
CA GLY A 7 -8.57 2.33 -7.19
C GLY A 7 -7.80 3.51 -7.80
N THR A 8 -8.22 4.74 -7.52
CA THR A 8 -7.55 5.98 -7.93
C THR A 8 -6.16 6.18 -7.32
N CYS A 9 -5.84 5.49 -6.22
CA CYS A 9 -4.49 5.55 -5.63
C CYS A 9 -3.42 4.89 -6.50
N VAL A 10 -3.79 3.91 -7.34
CA VAL A 10 -2.84 3.14 -8.17
C VAL A 10 -2.14 4.03 -9.22
N PRO A 11 -2.87 4.79 -10.07
CA PRO A 11 -2.21 5.67 -11.05
C PRO A 11 -1.38 6.77 -10.38
N LEU A 12 -1.80 7.29 -9.22
CA LEU A 12 -1.05 8.30 -8.49
C LEU A 12 0.27 7.74 -7.93
N CYS A 13 0.24 6.55 -7.35
CA CYS A 13 1.45 5.87 -6.88
C CYS A 13 2.38 5.54 -8.03
N PHE A 14 1.83 5.11 -9.18
CA PHE A 14 2.61 4.81 -10.37
C PHE A 14 3.30 6.06 -10.94
N ALA A 15 2.61 7.21 -10.96
CA ALA A 15 3.21 8.48 -11.34
C ALA A 15 4.37 8.86 -10.39
N GLY A 16 4.20 8.66 -9.08
CA GLY A 16 5.27 8.87 -8.10
C GLY A 16 6.46 7.95 -8.32
N LEU A 17 6.21 6.67 -8.62
CA LEU A 17 7.24 5.69 -8.94
C LEU A 17 8.02 6.09 -10.20
N LEU A 18 7.32 6.49 -11.27
CA LEU A 18 7.92 6.96 -12.52
C LEU A 18 8.85 8.15 -12.30
N LEU A 19 8.44 9.14 -11.49
CA LEU A 19 9.30 10.29 -11.14
C LEU A 19 10.57 9.87 -10.39
N GLY A 20 10.48 8.81 -9.57
CA GLY A 20 11.63 8.21 -8.90
C GLY A 20 12.56 7.50 -9.87
N VAL A 21 12.01 6.71 -10.79
CA VAL A 21 12.77 5.97 -11.83
C VAL A 21 13.47 6.93 -12.79
N LEU A 22 12.84 8.05 -13.13
CA LEU A 22 13.41 9.10 -13.98
C LEU A 22 14.47 9.96 -13.26
N GLY A 23 14.78 9.67 -11.99
CA GLY A 23 15.81 10.39 -11.22
C GLY A 23 15.44 11.83 -10.85
N LEU A 24 14.21 12.25 -11.11
CA LEU A 24 13.75 13.62 -10.87
C LEU A 24 13.49 13.85 -9.38
N LYS A 25 12.77 12.93 -8.73
CA LYS A 25 12.43 13.04 -7.31
C LYS A 25 12.07 11.68 -6.74
N ARG A 26 12.74 11.26 -5.66
CA ARG A 26 12.38 10.06 -4.93
C ARG A 26 11.04 10.28 -4.21
N VAL A 27 10.04 9.50 -4.57
CA VAL A 27 8.72 9.52 -3.93
C VAL A 27 8.58 8.27 -3.09
N LEU A 28 8.49 8.44 -1.77
CA LEU A 28 8.14 7.34 -0.86
C LEU A 28 6.65 7.01 -1.00
N ILE A 29 6.32 5.76 -1.28
CA ILE A 29 4.95 5.28 -1.43
C ILE A 29 4.59 4.49 -0.18
N VAL A 30 3.68 5.07 0.60
CA VAL A 30 3.12 4.45 1.80
C VAL A 30 1.67 4.10 1.52
N TYR A 31 1.37 2.80 1.57
CA TYR A 31 0.03 2.29 1.38
C TYR A 31 -0.54 1.76 2.69
N VAL A 32 -1.77 2.16 3.01
CA VAL A 32 -2.53 1.65 4.14
C VAL A 32 -3.77 0.93 3.61
N GLU A 33 -3.86 -0.38 3.84
CA GLU A 33 -5.03 -1.15 3.42
C GLU A 33 -6.27 -0.76 4.24
N SER A 34 -7.44 -0.86 3.62
CA SER A 34 -8.71 -0.48 4.24
C SER A 34 -9.08 -1.38 5.43
N ILE A 35 -9.70 -0.80 6.45
CA ILE A 35 -10.16 -1.51 7.65
C ILE A 35 -11.20 -2.58 7.33
N CYS A 36 -11.96 -2.43 6.24
CA CYS A 36 -12.98 -3.39 5.82
C CYS A 36 -12.37 -4.70 5.27
N ARG A 37 -11.06 -4.74 5.03
CA ARG A 37 -10.36 -5.89 4.45
C ARG A 37 -9.74 -6.75 5.55
N VAL A 38 -10.53 -7.67 6.09
CA VAL A 38 -10.09 -8.55 7.19
C VAL A 38 -9.29 -9.75 6.68
N GLU A 39 -9.75 -10.40 5.62
CA GLU A 39 -9.20 -11.69 5.17
C GLU A 39 -8.39 -11.63 3.86
N THR A 40 -8.68 -10.64 3.02
CA THR A 40 -8.11 -10.51 1.68
C THR A 40 -7.76 -9.05 1.36
N LEU A 41 -6.65 -8.83 0.66
CA LEU A 41 -6.27 -7.50 0.17
C LEU A 41 -7.19 -7.03 -0.95
N SER A 42 -7.38 -5.71 -1.04
CA SER A 42 -8.05 -5.09 -2.19
C SER A 42 -7.25 -5.30 -3.47
N LEU A 43 -7.88 -5.16 -4.65
CA LEU A 43 -7.16 -5.28 -5.92
C LEU A 43 -6.02 -4.26 -6.02
N SER A 44 -6.27 -3.03 -5.59
CA SER A 44 -5.26 -1.97 -5.47
C SER A 44 -4.19 -2.32 -4.46
N GLY A 45 -4.56 -2.89 -3.30
CA GLY A 45 -3.63 -3.37 -2.29
C GLY A 45 -2.72 -4.48 -2.81
N LYS A 46 -3.23 -5.43 -3.60
CA LYS A 46 -2.41 -6.48 -4.24
C LYS A 46 -1.40 -5.90 -5.22
N ILE A 47 -1.78 -4.89 -6.01
CA ILE A 47 -0.89 -4.21 -6.94
C ILE A 47 0.17 -3.45 -6.14
N LEU A 48 -0.27 -2.57 -5.23
CA LEU A 48 0.60 -1.69 -4.45
C LEU A 48 1.45 -2.44 -3.43
N TYR A 49 1.10 -3.67 -3.06
CA TYR A 49 1.96 -4.53 -2.24
C TYR A 49 3.36 -4.69 -2.84
N TYR A 50 3.46 -4.80 -4.16
CA TYR A 50 4.75 -4.92 -4.84
C TYR A 50 5.45 -3.57 -5.01
N PHE A 51 4.70 -2.51 -5.32
CA PHE A 51 5.26 -1.19 -5.66
C PHE A 51 5.42 -0.21 -4.50
N SER A 52 4.77 -0.43 -3.36
CA SER A 52 4.92 0.43 -2.18
C SER A 52 6.22 0.15 -1.44
N ASP A 53 6.81 1.20 -0.87
CA ASP A 53 7.94 1.08 0.04
C ASP A 53 7.46 0.52 1.39
N TYR A 54 6.36 1.07 1.90
CA TYR A 54 5.74 0.64 3.15
C TYR A 54 4.28 0.26 2.91
N PHE A 55 3.93 -0.95 3.34
CA PHE A 55 2.59 -1.50 3.20
C PHE A 55 2.02 -1.82 4.58
N PHE A 56 0.97 -1.13 4.99
CA PHE A 56 0.37 -1.29 6.31
C PHE A 56 -0.96 -2.04 6.23
N VAL A 57 -1.15 -2.97 7.17
CA VAL A 57 -2.39 -3.74 7.35
C VAL A 57 -2.88 -3.62 8.78
N GLN A 58 -4.20 -3.68 8.95
CA GLN A 58 -4.85 -3.52 10.24
C GLN A 58 -5.27 -4.86 10.87
N TRP A 59 -5.10 -5.97 10.14
CA TRP A 59 -5.53 -7.30 10.57
C TRP A 59 -4.35 -8.28 10.54
N ALA A 60 -4.14 -9.01 11.63
CA ALA A 60 -3.04 -9.97 11.76
C ALA A 60 -3.08 -11.09 10.70
N PRO A 61 -4.24 -11.67 10.32
CA PRO A 61 -4.28 -12.69 9.26
C PRO A 61 -3.73 -12.22 7.92
N LEU A 62 -3.81 -10.91 7.62
CA LEU A 62 -3.19 -10.36 6.42
C LEU A 62 -1.67 -10.30 6.55
N LYS A 63 -1.13 -10.01 7.73
CA LYS A 63 0.32 -10.04 7.95
C LYS A 63 0.88 -11.46 7.74
N ASP A 64 0.17 -12.47 8.20
CA ASP A 64 0.58 -13.87 8.02
C ASP A 64 0.59 -14.28 6.55
N LYS A 65 -0.40 -13.83 5.77
CA LYS A 65 -0.48 -14.08 4.32
C LYS A 65 0.49 -13.23 3.50
N TYR A 66 0.85 -12.04 3.99
CA TYR A 66 1.62 -11.04 3.25
C TYR A 66 2.81 -10.56 4.10
N PRO A 67 3.96 -11.25 4.05
CA PRO A 67 5.08 -11.01 4.96
C PRO A 67 5.71 -9.61 4.82
N LYS A 68 5.59 -8.94 3.67
CA LYS A 68 6.05 -7.54 3.48
C LYS A 68 5.12 -6.54 4.17
N ALA A 69 3.89 -6.91 4.49
CA ALA A 69 2.96 -6.05 5.18
C ALA A 69 3.44 -5.76 6.61
N ILE A 70 3.12 -4.59 7.14
CA ILE A 70 3.40 -4.19 8.51
C ILE A 70 2.06 -4.10 9.22
N PHE A 71 1.88 -4.91 10.26
CA PHE A 71 0.67 -4.89 11.06
C PHE A 71 0.73 -3.72 12.05
N LEU A 72 -0.24 -2.80 11.95
CA LEU A 72 -0.38 -1.65 12.86
C LEU A 72 -1.62 -1.75 13.76
N GLY A 73 -2.43 -2.81 13.62
CA GLY A 73 -3.71 -2.92 14.32
C GLY A 73 -4.72 -1.85 13.91
N ARG A 74 -5.63 -1.48 14.82
CA ARG A 74 -6.66 -0.48 14.55
C ARG A 74 -6.03 0.93 14.56
N LEU A 75 -5.92 1.53 13.38
CA LEU A 75 -5.64 2.97 13.24
C LEU A 75 -7.00 3.69 13.32
N VAL A 76 -7.19 4.49 14.37
CA VAL A 76 -8.35 5.36 14.63
C VAL A 76 -7.96 6.81 14.46
#